data_AF-A0A133U429-F1
#
_entry.id   AF-A0A133U429-F1
#
_cell.length_a   1.000
_cell.length_b   1.000
_cell.length_c   1.000
_cell.angle_alpha   90.00
_cell.angle_beta   90.00
_cell.angle_gamma   90.00
#
_symmetry.space_group_name_H-M   'P 1'
#
loop_
_entity.id
_entity.type
_entity.pdbx_description
1 polymer ?
#
loop_
_entity_poly.entity_id
_entity_poly.type
_entity_poly.pdbx_seq_one_letter_code
_entity_poly.pdbx_strand_id
1 'polypeptide(L)'
;MRPKPDCGKYLVTVGYRRFLAAKNAGLEEIPCKVAENLGGKDVEAMIWSIRENVQREPLSDQEIAEVVARIYSLENDVETREEKVHEVSKKLGLPREKVQRYLSLFEEMPKEKTRRILSMFKE
;
A
#
# COMPACT_ATOMS: atom_id res chain seq x y z
N MET A 1 7.67 7.19 8.70
CA MET A 1 6.23 7.45 8.86
C MET A 1 5.94 8.87 8.41
N ARG A 2 4.73 9.21 8.01
CA ARG A 2 4.30 10.59 7.77
C ARG A 2 3.01 10.88 8.53
N PRO A 3 2.77 12.10 9.02
CA PRO A 3 1.49 12.45 9.62
C PRO A 3 0.39 12.37 8.56
N LYS A 4 -0.75 11.78 8.91
CA LYS A 4 -1.97 11.84 8.10
C LYS A 4 -2.71 13.13 8.49
N PRO A 5 -3.02 14.02 7.52
CA PRO A 5 -3.77 15.23 7.80
C PRO A 5 -5.09 14.92 8.53
N ASP A 6 -5.51 15.84 9.40
CA ASP A 6 -6.87 15.91 9.98
C ASP A 6 -7.31 14.75 10.89
N CYS A 7 -6.42 13.82 11.25
CA CYS A 7 -6.79 12.70 12.13
C CYS A 7 -5.77 12.33 13.21
N GLY A 8 -4.63 13.04 13.28
CA GLY A 8 -3.57 12.77 14.28
C GLY A 8 -2.90 11.38 14.15
N LYS A 9 -3.24 10.61 13.11
CA LYS A 9 -2.66 9.29 12.80
C LYS A 9 -1.42 9.44 11.93
N TYR A 10 -0.64 8.36 11.79
CA TYR A 10 0.54 8.31 10.93
C TYR A 10 0.43 7.18 9.90
N LEU A 11 0.94 7.42 8.70
CA LEU A 11 1.07 6.40 7.66
C LEU A 11 2.49 5.83 7.65
N VAL A 12 2.59 4.50 7.58
CA VAL A 12 3.88 3.79 7.41
C VAL A 12 4.34 3.95 5.96
N THR A 13 5.40 4.72 5.76
CA THR A 13 5.97 5.01 4.44
C THR A 13 7.10 4.04 4.07
N VAL A 14 7.89 3.63 5.06
CA VAL A 14 9.03 2.72 4.92
C VAL A 14 9.01 1.74 6.10
N GLY A 15 9.40 0.49 5.86
CA GLY A 15 9.52 -0.54 6.90
C GLY A 15 8.26 -1.35 7.18
N TYR A 16 7.38 -1.52 6.18
CA TYR A 16 6.10 -2.21 6.34
C TYR A 16 6.24 -3.65 6.89
N ARG A 17 7.23 -4.43 6.41
CA ARG A 17 7.51 -5.77 6.95
C ARG A 17 7.81 -5.77 8.44
N ARG A 18 8.64 -4.82 8.91
CA ARG A 18 8.98 -4.67 10.33
C ARG A 18 7.78 -4.21 11.15
N PHE A 19 6.97 -3.31 10.60
CA PHE A 19 5.70 -2.91 11.21
C PHE A 19 4.74 -4.10 11.38
N LEU A 20 4.56 -4.92 10.34
CA LEU A 20 3.72 -6.11 10.40
C LEU A 20 4.26 -7.15 11.40
N ALA A 21 5.58 -7.36 11.41
CA ALA A 21 6.22 -8.26 12.38
C ALA A 21 5.98 -7.79 13.82
N ALA A 22 6.18 -6.51 14.10
CA ALA A 22 5.93 -5.93 15.42
C ALA A 22 4.45 -6.04 15.84
N LYS A 23 3.52 -5.80 14.89
CA LYS A 23 2.08 -5.95 15.12
C LYS A 23 1.69 -7.40 15.41
N ASN A 24 2.29 -8.35 14.70
CA ASN A 24 2.05 -9.79 14.94
C ASN A 24 2.70 -10.27 16.24
N ALA A 25 3.78 -9.63 16.68
CA ALA A 25 4.40 -9.86 17.98
C ALA A 25 3.64 -9.22 19.15
N GLY A 26 2.55 -8.48 18.89
CA GLY A 26 1.73 -7.85 19.93
C GLY A 26 2.40 -6.66 20.62
N LEU A 27 3.38 -6.02 19.97
CA LEU A 27 4.02 -4.83 20.53
C LEU A 27 3.04 -3.66 20.53
N GLU A 28 2.83 -3.06 21.72
CA GLU A 28 1.98 -1.87 21.89
C GLU A 28 2.62 -0.61 21.29
N GLU A 29 3.95 -0.51 21.35
CA GLU A 29 4.72 0.61 20.82
C GLU A 29 5.90 0.13 19.97
N ILE A 30 6.22 0.91 18.93
CA ILE A 30 7.36 0.66 18.07
C ILE A 30 8.14 1.95 17.80
N PRO A 31 9.49 1.89 17.78
CA PRO A 31 10.29 3.05 17.44
C PRO A 31 10.11 3.41 15.97
N CYS A 32 9.81 4.68 15.69
CA CYS A 32 9.59 5.16 14.34
C CYS A 32 10.16 6.57 14.11
N LYS A 33 10.58 6.85 12.88
CA LYS A 33 10.97 8.20 12.44
C LYS A 33 9.85 8.82 11.62
N VAL A 34 9.47 10.04 11.96
CA VAL A 34 8.55 10.87 11.17
C VAL A 34 9.36 11.57 10.09
N ALA A 35 8.98 11.37 8.83
CA ALA A 35 9.53 12.05 7.68
C ALA A 35 8.59 13.22 7.36
N GLU A 36 8.98 14.42 7.80
CA GLU A 36 8.18 15.64 7.68
C GLU A 36 8.03 16.13 6.23
N ASN A 37 8.88 15.63 5.31
CA ASN A 37 8.95 16.08 3.92
C ASN A 37 8.14 15.24 2.92
N LEU A 38 7.32 14.28 3.38
CA LEU A 38 6.42 13.51 2.51
C LEU A 38 5.03 14.18 2.45
N GLY A 39 4.98 15.43 2.03
CA GLY A 39 3.75 16.22 1.84
C GLY A 39 2.96 15.87 0.58
N GLY A 40 2.86 14.59 0.22
CA GLY A 40 2.14 14.09 -0.97
C GLY A 40 0.82 13.40 -0.62
N LYS A 41 -0.02 13.08 -1.60
CA LYS A 41 -1.22 12.24 -1.39
C LYS A 41 -0.78 10.83 -0.96
N ASP A 42 -1.56 10.10 -0.15
CA ASP A 42 -1.19 8.76 0.37
C ASP A 42 -0.67 7.81 -0.72
N VAL A 43 -1.23 7.93 -1.91
CA VAL A 43 -0.83 7.19 -3.12
C VAL A 43 0.62 7.46 -3.54
N GLU A 44 1.11 8.69 -3.48
CA GLU A 44 2.50 9.02 -3.87
C GLU A 44 3.51 8.41 -2.90
N ALA A 45 3.23 8.42 -1.61
CA ALA A 45 4.10 7.79 -0.62
C ALA A 45 4.19 6.27 -0.82
N MET A 46 3.08 5.63 -1.22
CA MET A 46 3.05 4.20 -1.55
C MET A 46 3.80 3.88 -2.83
N ILE A 47 3.62 4.68 -3.89
CA ILE A 47 4.39 4.58 -5.14
C ILE A 47 5.88 4.73 -4.85
N TRP A 48 6.25 5.70 -4.02
CA TRP A 48 7.65 5.95 -3.65
C TRP A 48 8.24 4.77 -2.88
N SER A 49 7.48 4.20 -1.94
CA SER A 49 7.87 2.98 -1.21
C SER A 49 8.13 1.81 -2.15
N ILE A 50 7.24 1.55 -3.12
CA ILE A 50 7.46 0.51 -4.14
C ILE A 50 8.76 0.79 -4.91
N ARG A 51 8.91 2.01 -5.42
CA ARG A 51 10.06 2.39 -6.26
C ARG A 51 11.39 2.30 -5.50
N GLU A 52 11.41 2.69 -4.22
CA GLU A 52 12.59 2.60 -3.36
C GLU A 52 12.93 1.14 -3.02
N ASN A 53 11.94 0.31 -2.69
CA ASN A 53 12.17 -1.10 -2.37
C ASN A 53 12.71 -1.88 -3.57
N VAL A 54 12.22 -1.60 -4.79
CA VAL A 54 12.78 -2.17 -6.04
C VAL A 54 14.28 -1.93 -6.18
N GLN A 55 14.83 -0.86 -5.58
CA GLN A 55 16.27 -0.53 -5.65
C GLN A 55 17.12 -1.15 -4.52
N ARG A 56 16.53 -1.77 -3.49
CA ARG A 56 17.26 -2.33 -2.32
C ARG A 56 17.10 -3.84 -2.15
N GLU A 57 15.86 -4.29 -1.99
CA GLU A 57 15.46 -5.71 -1.87
C GLU A 57 14.11 -5.87 -2.60
N PRO A 58 13.99 -6.76 -3.60
CA PRO A 58 12.77 -6.88 -4.38
C PRO A 58 11.60 -7.27 -3.46
N LEU A 59 10.51 -6.49 -3.51
CA LEU A 59 9.25 -6.86 -2.89
C LEU A 59 8.80 -8.23 -3.41
N SER A 60 8.25 -9.07 -2.53
CA SER A 60 7.62 -10.31 -2.96
C SER A 60 6.34 -10.04 -3.76
N ASP A 61 5.94 -10.98 -4.62
CA ASP A 61 4.71 -10.88 -5.40
C ASP A 61 3.46 -10.60 -4.52
N GLN A 62 3.45 -11.13 -3.29
CA GLN A 62 2.37 -10.86 -2.32
C GLN A 62 2.40 -9.42 -1.82
N GLU A 63 3.57 -8.87 -1.50
CA GLU A 63 3.69 -7.49 -1.05
C GLU A 63 3.32 -6.50 -2.17
N ILE A 64 3.69 -6.80 -3.41
CA ILE A 64 3.28 -6.00 -4.56
C ILE A 64 1.76 -6.09 -4.74
N ALA A 65 1.16 -7.28 -4.59
CA ALA A 65 -0.28 -7.49 -4.62
C ALA A 65 -1.03 -6.66 -3.57
N GLU A 66 -0.54 -6.64 -2.33
CA GLU A 66 -1.11 -5.84 -1.25
C GLU A 66 -1.08 -4.33 -1.54
N VAL A 67 0.01 -3.81 -2.10
CA VAL A 67 0.11 -2.38 -2.43
C VAL A 67 -0.74 -2.03 -3.67
N VAL A 68 -0.72 -2.87 -4.71
CA VAL A 68 -1.56 -2.68 -5.92
C VAL A 68 -3.03 -2.65 -5.55
N ALA A 69 -3.52 -3.60 -4.75
CA ALA A 69 -4.89 -3.64 -4.28
C ALA A 69 -5.26 -2.40 -3.46
N ARG A 70 -4.31 -1.88 -2.67
CA ARG A 70 -4.53 -0.66 -1.90
C ARG A 70 -4.69 0.57 -2.79
N ILE A 71 -3.77 0.80 -3.73
CA ILE A 71 -3.89 1.93 -4.66
C ILE A 71 -5.19 1.81 -5.45
N TYR A 72 -5.53 0.62 -5.94
CA TYR A 72 -6.80 0.34 -6.60
C TYR A 72 -8.03 0.70 -5.74
N SER A 73 -8.00 0.41 -4.44
CA SER A 73 -9.09 0.74 -3.51
C SER A 73 -9.26 2.24 -3.22
N LEU A 74 -8.22 3.04 -3.47
CA LEU A 74 -8.23 4.49 -3.28
C LEU A 74 -8.65 5.25 -4.55
N GLU A 75 -8.61 4.60 -5.72
CA GLU A 75 -9.17 5.15 -6.95
C GLU A 75 -10.71 5.13 -6.87
N ASN A 76 -11.29 6.22 -6.38
CA ASN A 76 -12.75 6.38 -6.28
C ASN A 76 -13.31 7.35 -7.32
N ASP A 77 -12.45 8.05 -8.07
CA ASP A 77 -12.84 9.04 -9.08
C ASP A 77 -13.33 8.41 -10.41
N VAL A 78 -13.23 7.09 -10.53
CA VAL A 78 -13.63 6.31 -11.72
C VAL A 78 -14.51 5.14 -11.29
N GLU A 79 -15.49 4.79 -12.12
CA GLU A 79 -16.52 3.81 -11.75
C GLU A 79 -16.17 2.39 -12.20
N THR A 80 -15.53 2.23 -13.36
CA THR A 80 -15.30 0.89 -13.91
C THR A 80 -14.00 0.27 -13.39
N ARG A 81 -13.98 -1.08 -13.28
CA ARG A 81 -12.76 -1.84 -12.93
C ARG A 81 -11.63 -1.59 -13.94
N GLU A 82 -11.96 -1.47 -15.23
CA GLU A 82 -10.98 -1.25 -16.29
C GLU A 82 -10.30 0.12 -16.18
N GLU A 83 -11.07 1.18 -15.94
CA GLU A 83 -10.53 2.53 -15.73
C GLU A 83 -9.66 2.59 -14.47
N LYS A 84 -10.11 1.98 -13.36
CA LYS A 84 -9.29 1.89 -12.14
C LYS A 84 -7.97 1.18 -12.40
N VAL A 85 -8.00 0.03 -13.08
CA VAL A 85 -6.77 -0.69 -13.46
C VAL A 85 -5.87 0.17 -14.34
N HIS A 86 -6.45 0.96 -15.26
CA HIS A 86 -5.68 1.86 -16.10
C HIS A 86 -4.98 2.97 -15.30
N GLU A 87 -5.67 3.60 -14.35
CA GLU A 87 -5.09 4.66 -13.52
C GLU A 87 -4.01 4.12 -12.58
N VAL A 88 -4.24 2.96 -11.96
CA VAL A 88 -3.23 2.26 -11.14
C VAL A 88 -1.99 1.90 -11.99
N SER A 89 -2.21 1.41 -13.21
CA SER A 89 -1.15 1.10 -14.17
C SER A 89 -0.27 2.32 -14.49
N LYS A 90 -0.89 3.47 -14.79
CA LYS A 90 -0.19 4.74 -15.03
C LYS A 90 0.61 5.19 -13.80
N LYS A 91 0.01 5.16 -12.61
CA LYS A 91 0.63 5.61 -11.37
C LYS A 91 1.84 4.76 -10.97
N LEU A 92 1.75 3.45 -11.21
CA LEU A 92 2.82 2.49 -10.88
C LEU A 92 3.85 2.29 -11.99
N GLY A 93 3.56 2.69 -13.23
CA GLY A 93 4.37 2.37 -14.40
C GLY A 93 4.39 0.87 -14.72
N LEU A 94 3.35 0.13 -14.32
CA LEU A 94 3.23 -1.31 -14.56
C LEU A 94 2.27 -1.58 -15.73
N PRO A 95 2.52 -2.62 -16.56
CA PRO A 95 1.54 -3.08 -17.55
C PRO A 95 0.20 -3.45 -16.90
N ARG A 96 -0.91 -3.16 -17.58
CA ARG A 96 -2.28 -3.48 -17.09
C ARG A 96 -2.43 -4.95 -16.73
N GLU A 97 -1.84 -5.86 -17.50
CA GLU A 97 -1.84 -7.30 -17.23
C GLU A 97 -1.17 -7.64 -15.89
N LYS A 98 -0.05 -6.99 -15.57
CA LYS A 98 0.62 -7.18 -14.27
C LYS A 98 -0.25 -6.65 -13.13
N VAL A 99 -0.88 -5.49 -13.30
CA VAL A 99 -1.81 -4.95 -12.30
C VAL A 99 -2.96 -5.93 -12.05
N GLN A 100 -3.58 -6.46 -13.10
CA GLN A 100 -4.64 -7.46 -12.98
C GLN A 100 -4.17 -8.74 -12.28
N ARG A 101 -3.00 -9.27 -12.66
CA ARG A 101 -2.39 -10.44 -11.99
C ARG A 101 -2.22 -10.20 -10.49
N TYR A 102 -1.69 -9.05 -10.10
CA TYR A 102 -1.50 -8.71 -8.68
C TYR A 102 -2.82 -8.53 -7.93
N LEU A 103 -3.85 -7.96 -8.56
CA LEU A 103 -5.19 -7.90 -7.98
C LEU A 103 -5.77 -9.31 -7.75
N SER A 104 -5.64 -10.22 -8.73
CA SER A 104 -6.07 -11.61 -8.58
C SER A 104 -5.31 -12.32 -7.46
N LEU A 105 -3.99 -12.16 -7.38
CA LEU A 105 -3.18 -12.71 -6.29
C LEU A 105 -3.63 -12.21 -4.91
N PHE A 106 -4.03 -10.94 -4.81
CA PHE A 106 -4.59 -10.38 -3.57
C PHE A 106 -5.96 -10.97 -3.25
N GLU A 107 -6.84 -11.11 -4.25
CA GLU A 107 -8.17 -11.71 -4.12
C GLU A 107 -8.11 -13.19 -3.67
N GLU A 108 -7.06 -13.92 -4.06
CA GLU A 108 -6.78 -15.31 -3.66
C GLU A 108 -6.26 -15.47 -2.22
N MET A 109 -5.81 -14.39 -1.59
CA MET A 109 -5.33 -14.45 -0.20
C MET A 109 -6.48 -14.74 0.78
N PRO A 110 -6.19 -15.31 1.98
CA PRO A 110 -7.21 -15.55 3.00
C PRO A 110 -8.06 -14.30 3.28
N LYS A 111 -9.40 -14.43 3.23
CA LYS A 111 -10.35 -13.30 3.36
C LYS A 111 -10.21 -12.50 4.65
N GLU A 112 -9.68 -13.11 5.71
CA GLU A 112 -9.35 -12.43 6.96
C GLU A 112 -8.17 -11.48 6.78
N LYS A 113 -7.12 -11.95 6.09
CA LYS A 113 -5.92 -11.15 5.79
C LYS A 113 -6.27 -9.98 4.88
N THR A 114 -7.03 -10.20 3.81
CA THR A 114 -7.42 -9.12 2.87
C THR A 114 -8.31 -8.08 3.54
N ARG A 115 -9.31 -8.50 4.34
CA ARG A 115 -10.15 -7.58 5.13
C ARG A 115 -9.33 -6.76 6.11
N ARG A 116 -8.44 -7.40 6.87
CA ARG A 116 -7.55 -6.73 7.83
C ARG A 116 -6.65 -5.70 7.14
N ILE A 117 -6.16 -6.01 5.95
CA ILE A 117 -5.35 -5.07 5.17
C ILE A 117 -6.22 -3.89 4.71
N LEU A 118 -7.36 -4.12 4.08
CA LEU A 118 -8.22 -3.03 3.58
C LEU A 118 -8.79 -2.15 4.70
N SER A 119 -9.10 -2.73 5.87
CA SER A 119 -9.64 -1.97 7.01
C SER A 119 -8.63 -1.04 7.65
N MET A 120 -7.33 -1.34 7.58
CA MET A 120 -6.27 -0.47 8.13
C MET A 120 -6.14 0.87 7.41
N PHE A 121 -6.79 1.07 6.26
CA PHE A 121 -6.64 2.27 5.44
C PHE A 121 -7.96 3.00 5.15
N LYS A 122 -9.08 2.51 5.70
CA LYS A 122 -10.42 3.10 5.51
C LYS A 122 -10.83 4.15 6.55
N GLU A 123 -9.89 4.69 7.33
CA GLU A 123 -10.13 5.76 8.32
C GLU A 123 -9.24 6.96 8.06
#